data_AF-A0A966MLT4-F1
#
_entry.id   AF-A0A966MLT4-F1
#
_cell.length_a   1.000
_cell.length_b   1.000
_cell.length_c   1.000
_cell.angle_alpha   90.00
_cell.angle_beta   90.00
_cell.angle_gamma   90.00
#
_symmetry.space_group_name_H-M   'P 1'
#
loop_
_entity.id
_entity.type
_entity.pdbx_description
1 polymer ?
#
loop_
_entity_poly.entity_id
_entity_poly.type
_entity_poly.pdbx_seq_one_letter_code
_entity_poly.pdbx_strand_id
1 'polypeptide(L)'
;RRSRKKLTLVHKNNVLVRAGSLWTRTFNEIAREFPDVTTDYLHVDAASMFFVTNPDRFDVVVTDNLFGDILTDIAAAICGGIGLAASGNINPEKKFPSMFEPVHGSAPDIAGKGIADPTATVMSVAMMLHHLGAIDAAMDVERAVENDLKTRGSSQRSTSDIGSALAGAIK
;
A
#
# COMPACT_ATOMS: atom_id res chain seq x y z
N ARG A 1 -4.73 -10.14 10.06
CA ARG A 1 -3.44 -10.86 10.07
C ARG A 1 -3.19 -11.40 8.67
N ARG A 2 -1.96 -11.37 8.14
CA ARG A 2 -1.65 -11.82 6.76
C ARG A 2 -1.28 -13.30 6.73
N SER A 3 -1.67 -14.02 5.68
CA SER A 3 -1.54 -15.48 5.59
C SER A 3 -0.12 -15.97 5.29
N ARG A 4 0.66 -15.22 4.50
CA ARG A 4 1.99 -15.62 4.03
C ARG A 4 3.09 -15.48 5.09
N LYS A 5 2.86 -14.66 6.12
CA LYS A 5 3.77 -14.44 7.27
C LYS A 5 5.23 -14.25 6.86
N LYS A 6 5.51 -13.38 5.89
CA LYS A 6 6.88 -13.06 5.46
C LYS A 6 7.16 -11.57 5.57
N LEU A 7 8.29 -11.22 6.18
CA LEU A 7 8.77 -9.85 6.33
C LEU A 7 10.18 -9.69 5.74
N THR A 8 10.34 -8.78 4.79
CA THR A 8 11.63 -8.48 4.17
C THR A 8 12.11 -7.11 4.61
N LEU A 9 13.29 -7.06 5.27
CA LEU A 9 14.01 -5.81 5.50
C LEU A 9 14.71 -5.39 4.20
N VAL A 10 14.43 -4.18 3.73
CA VAL A 10 15.17 -3.56 2.63
C VAL A 10 16.01 -2.41 3.18
N HIS A 11 17.32 -2.44 2.92
CA HIS A 11 18.23 -1.36 3.34
C HIS A 11 19.54 -1.45 2.54
N LYS A 12 20.46 -0.49 2.66
CA LYS A 12 21.82 -0.58 2.09
C LYS A 12 22.90 -0.71 3.17
N ASN A 13 22.89 -1.79 3.96
CA ASN A 13 23.72 -1.91 5.16
C ASN A 13 25.25 -2.03 4.91
N ASN A 14 25.64 -2.41 3.70
CA ASN A 14 27.04 -2.49 3.26
C ASN A 14 27.66 -1.11 2.96
N VAL A 15 26.85 -0.10 2.64
CA VAL A 15 27.32 1.27 2.35
C VAL A 15 26.95 2.21 3.49
N LEU A 16 25.69 2.19 3.93
CA LEU A 16 25.19 2.99 5.04
C LEU A 16 25.44 2.26 6.36
N VAL A 17 26.71 2.03 6.70
CA VAL A 17 27.08 1.06 7.77
C VAL A 17 26.52 1.40 9.14
N ARG A 18 26.34 2.68 9.49
CA ARG A 18 25.78 3.08 10.79
C ARG A 18 24.26 2.90 10.83
N ALA A 19 23.53 3.53 9.92
CA ALA A 19 22.08 3.39 9.81
C ALA A 19 21.68 1.94 9.53
N GLY A 20 22.36 1.28 8.59
CA GLY A 20 22.11 -0.11 8.25
C GLY A 20 22.41 -1.09 9.37
N SER A 21 23.45 -0.86 10.18
CA SER A 21 23.68 -1.66 11.38
C SER A 21 22.55 -1.48 12.40
N LEU A 22 22.07 -0.25 12.60
CA LEU A 22 20.93 0.03 13.47
C LEU A 22 19.68 -0.73 12.99
N TRP A 23 19.27 -0.53 11.74
CA TRP A 23 18.11 -1.21 11.15
C TRP A 23 18.23 -2.73 11.23
N THR A 24 19.39 -3.29 10.88
CA THR A 24 19.61 -4.75 10.89
C THR A 24 19.54 -5.32 12.31
N ARG A 25 20.16 -4.66 13.31
CA ARG A 25 20.12 -5.13 14.70
C ARG A 25 18.72 -5.05 15.29
N THR A 26 18.04 -3.92 15.13
CA THR A 26 16.66 -3.73 15.61
C THR A 26 15.71 -4.74 14.97
N PHE A 27 15.82 -4.95 13.66
CA PHE A 27 15.01 -5.95 12.94
C PHE A 27 15.23 -7.36 13.49
N ASN A 28 16.49 -7.78 13.66
CA ASN A 28 16.83 -9.11 14.16
C ASN A 28 16.45 -9.32 15.63
N GLU A 29 16.48 -8.26 16.44
CA GLU A 29 16.03 -8.28 17.83
C GLU A 29 14.52 -8.54 17.90
N ILE A 30 13.72 -7.71 17.23
CA ILE A 30 12.26 -7.84 17.20
C ILE A 30 11.81 -9.14 16.52
N ALA A 31 12.51 -9.60 15.47
CA ALA A 31 12.17 -10.85 14.79
C ALA A 31 12.13 -12.08 15.72
N ARG A 32 12.91 -12.07 16.81
CA ARG A 32 12.90 -13.16 17.81
C ARG A 32 11.58 -13.26 18.58
N GLU A 33 10.84 -12.15 18.67
CA GLU A 33 9.51 -12.10 19.29
C GLU A 33 8.42 -12.68 18.39
N PHE A 34 8.70 -12.88 17.09
CA PHE A 34 7.76 -13.36 16.07
C PHE A 34 8.29 -14.60 15.32
N PRO A 35 8.48 -15.74 16.00
CA PRO A 35 9.10 -16.94 15.42
C PRO A 35 8.30 -17.58 14.27
N ASP A 36 7.02 -17.22 14.11
CA ASP A 36 6.16 -17.70 13.04
C ASP A 36 6.23 -16.85 11.76
N VAL A 37 7.02 -15.76 11.77
CA VAL A 37 7.26 -14.88 10.62
C VAL A 37 8.60 -15.20 9.98
N THR A 38 8.58 -15.59 8.70
CA THR A 38 9.81 -15.78 7.92
C THR A 38 10.42 -14.41 7.62
N THR A 39 11.71 -14.24 7.93
CA THR A 39 12.43 -13.00 7.66
C THR A 39 13.37 -13.14 6.45
N ASP A 40 13.60 -12.03 5.75
CA ASP A 40 14.51 -11.92 4.61
C ASP A 40 15.20 -10.53 4.64
N TYR A 41 16.36 -10.41 4.02
CA TYR A 41 17.08 -9.15 3.87
C TYR A 41 17.51 -8.93 2.42
N LEU A 42 17.31 -7.71 1.93
CA LEU A 42 17.78 -7.31 0.60
C LEU A 42 18.43 -5.94 0.62
N HIS A 43 19.43 -5.79 -0.24
CA HIS A 43 19.87 -4.47 -0.64
C HIS A 43 18.79 -3.76 -1.46
N VAL A 44 18.66 -2.44 -1.28
CA VAL A 44 17.60 -1.66 -1.96
C VAL A 44 17.66 -1.77 -3.49
N ASP A 45 18.84 -1.84 -4.09
CA ASP A 45 19.02 -2.07 -5.53
C ASP A 45 18.50 -3.44 -5.97
N ALA A 46 18.83 -4.50 -5.22
CA ALA A 46 18.31 -5.83 -5.48
C ALA A 46 16.78 -5.87 -5.27
N ALA A 47 16.26 -5.22 -4.24
CA ALA A 47 14.83 -5.11 -4.00
C ALA A 47 14.12 -4.40 -5.16
N SER A 48 14.60 -3.23 -5.60
CA SER A 48 14.05 -2.50 -6.75
C SER A 48 14.02 -3.36 -8.01
N MET A 49 15.09 -4.09 -8.31
CA MET A 49 15.13 -5.04 -9.44
C MET A 49 14.07 -6.14 -9.29
N PHE A 50 13.89 -6.66 -8.08
CA PHE A 50 12.93 -7.72 -7.81
C PHE A 50 11.47 -7.24 -7.78
N PHE A 51 11.18 -5.99 -7.43
CA PHE A 51 9.83 -5.44 -7.61
C PHE A 51 9.40 -5.54 -9.08
N VAL A 52 10.32 -5.28 -10.01
CA VAL A 52 10.01 -5.34 -11.45
C VAL A 52 9.99 -6.77 -11.98
N THR A 53 10.94 -7.61 -11.56
CA THR A 53 11.19 -8.92 -12.20
C THR A 53 10.55 -10.10 -11.50
N ASN A 54 10.26 -9.99 -10.19
CA ASN A 54 9.69 -11.06 -9.38
C ASN A 54 8.90 -10.48 -8.18
N PRO A 55 7.84 -9.69 -8.40
CA PRO A 55 7.12 -9.01 -7.32
C PRO A 55 6.45 -9.97 -6.33
N ASP A 56 6.01 -11.15 -6.79
CA ASP A 56 5.27 -12.12 -5.98
C ASP A 56 6.07 -12.66 -4.78
N ARG A 57 7.40 -12.50 -4.77
CA ARG A 57 8.24 -12.91 -3.63
C ARG A 57 8.05 -12.07 -2.37
N PHE A 58 7.48 -10.87 -2.47
CA PHE A 58 7.25 -9.97 -1.35
C PHE A 58 5.87 -10.22 -0.72
N ASP A 59 5.79 -10.09 0.60
CA ASP A 59 4.52 -10.04 1.35
C ASP A 59 4.43 -8.74 2.13
N VAL A 60 5.31 -8.55 3.12
CA VAL A 60 5.52 -7.26 3.80
C VAL A 60 6.96 -6.83 3.62
N VAL A 61 7.15 -5.55 3.25
CA VAL A 61 8.46 -4.91 3.19
C VAL A 61 8.54 -3.85 4.29
N VAL A 62 9.66 -3.85 5.02
CA VAL A 62 10.01 -2.78 5.96
C VAL A 62 11.31 -2.14 5.52
N THR A 63 11.35 -0.82 5.53
CA THR A 63 12.50 -0.03 5.08
C THR A 63 12.47 1.36 5.74
N ASP A 64 13.53 2.14 5.54
CA ASP A 64 13.58 3.53 5.98
C ASP A 64 12.75 4.47 5.09
N ASN A 65 12.72 5.75 5.45
CA ASN A 65 11.87 6.74 4.78
C ASN A 65 12.22 6.91 3.30
N LEU A 66 13.50 7.11 2.96
CA LEU A 66 13.93 7.40 1.59
C LEU A 66 13.77 6.20 0.65
N PHE A 67 14.16 5.00 1.10
CA PHE A 67 13.96 3.81 0.28
C PHE A 67 12.48 3.43 0.21
N GLY A 68 11.71 3.72 1.27
CA GLY A 68 10.26 3.58 1.30
C GLY A 68 9.60 4.38 0.19
N ASP A 69 9.86 5.69 0.13
CA ASP A 69 9.35 6.64 -0.86
C ASP A 69 9.52 6.11 -2.30
N ILE A 70 10.73 5.65 -2.64
CA ILE A 70 11.05 5.10 -3.97
C ILE A 70 10.34 3.77 -4.22
N LEU A 71 10.40 2.84 -3.27
CA LEU A 71 9.87 1.49 -3.47
C LEU A 71 8.34 1.47 -3.51
N THR A 72 7.66 2.32 -2.76
CA THR A 72 6.19 2.43 -2.79
C THR A 72 5.71 2.94 -4.14
N ASP A 73 6.44 3.85 -4.79
CA ASP A 73 6.12 4.32 -6.14
C ASP A 73 6.35 3.23 -7.20
N ILE A 74 7.45 2.48 -7.10
CA ILE A 74 7.67 1.32 -7.97
C ILE A 74 6.54 0.30 -7.79
N ALA A 75 6.14 0.02 -6.53
CA ALA A 75 5.04 -0.89 -6.22
C ALA A 75 3.71 -0.42 -6.84
N ALA A 76 3.40 0.87 -6.72
CA ALA A 76 2.21 1.45 -7.33
C ALA A 76 2.26 1.33 -8.86
N ALA A 77 3.41 1.60 -9.49
CA ALA A 77 3.58 1.53 -10.95
C ALA A 77 3.32 0.11 -11.50
N ILE A 78 3.89 -0.93 -10.88
CA ILE A 78 3.71 -2.32 -11.34
C ILE A 78 2.30 -2.86 -11.04
N CYS A 79 1.57 -2.26 -10.09
CA CYS A 79 0.20 -2.62 -9.72
C CYS A 79 -0.88 -1.89 -10.53
N GLY A 80 -0.51 -1.18 -11.61
CA GLY A 80 -1.46 -0.46 -12.48
C GLY A 80 -1.42 1.06 -12.35
N GLY A 81 -0.51 1.61 -11.54
CA GLY A 81 -0.22 3.03 -11.42
C GLY A 81 -0.68 3.68 -10.12
N ILE A 82 -0.12 4.85 -9.82
CA ILE A 82 -0.41 5.63 -8.60
C ILE A 82 -1.89 6.02 -8.46
N GLY A 83 -2.62 6.08 -9.58
CA GLY A 83 -4.06 6.42 -9.61
C GLY A 83 -4.96 5.39 -8.92
N LEU A 84 -4.45 4.19 -8.62
CA LEU A 84 -5.18 3.13 -7.94
C LEU A 84 -4.59 2.78 -6.56
N ALA A 85 -3.50 3.44 -6.16
CA ALA A 85 -2.82 3.17 -4.91
C ALA A 85 -3.40 4.00 -3.76
N ALA A 86 -3.65 3.35 -2.62
CA ALA A 86 -4.07 3.96 -1.38
C ALA A 86 -2.95 3.94 -0.34
N SER A 87 -2.96 4.92 0.57
CA SER A 87 -1.95 5.08 1.62
C SER A 87 -2.56 5.32 2.99
N GLY A 88 -1.79 4.98 4.03
CA GLY A 88 -2.13 5.24 5.42
C GLY A 88 -0.89 5.71 6.21
N ASN A 89 -1.00 6.91 6.78
CA ASN A 89 -0.04 7.47 7.72
C ASN A 89 -0.50 7.12 9.15
N ILE A 90 0.03 6.03 9.68
CA ILE A 90 -0.46 5.42 10.92
C ILE A 90 0.27 5.97 12.14
N ASN A 91 -0.49 6.35 13.17
CA ASN A 91 0.03 6.49 14.53
C ASN A 91 -0.22 5.17 15.30
N PRO A 92 0.79 4.32 15.51
CA PRO A 92 0.57 2.99 16.08
C PRO A 92 0.06 3.01 17.52
N GLU A 93 0.42 4.04 18.30
CA GLU A 93 -0.03 4.22 19.69
C GLU A 93 -1.49 4.67 19.78
N LYS A 94 -2.10 5.11 18.67
CA LYS A 94 -3.47 5.63 18.59
C LYS A 94 -3.74 6.84 19.49
N LYS A 95 -2.68 7.55 19.93
CA LYS A 95 -2.79 8.78 20.72
C LYS A 95 -3.29 9.96 19.88
N PHE A 96 -2.97 9.96 18.59
CA PHE A 96 -3.42 10.92 17.60
C PHE A 96 -4.08 10.19 16.43
N PRO A 97 -4.99 10.83 15.68
CA PRO A 97 -5.62 10.19 14.54
C PRO A 97 -4.59 9.84 13.47
N SER A 98 -4.71 8.63 12.92
CA SER A 98 -4.04 8.24 11.68
C SER A 98 -4.72 8.94 10.49
N MET A 99 -4.00 9.11 9.39
CA MET A 99 -4.51 9.73 8.15
C MET A 99 -4.48 8.73 7.00
N PHE A 100 -5.50 8.75 6.13
CA PHE A 100 -5.63 7.86 4.98
C PHE A 100 -5.97 8.67 3.75
N GLU A 101 -5.28 8.40 2.64
CA GLU A 101 -5.34 9.22 1.43
C GLU A 101 -5.07 8.38 0.17
N PRO A 102 -5.55 8.79 -1.01
CA PRO A 102 -5.02 8.27 -2.27
C PRO A 102 -3.56 8.70 -2.45
N VAL A 103 -2.75 7.88 -3.13
CA VAL A 103 -1.35 8.22 -3.44
C VAL A 103 -1.25 9.27 -4.56
N HIS A 104 -2.22 9.32 -5.47
CA HIS A 104 -2.18 10.28 -6.57
C HIS A 104 -2.22 11.73 -6.07
N GLY A 105 -1.55 12.62 -6.80
CA GLY A 105 -1.55 14.05 -6.53
C GLY A 105 -2.89 14.74 -6.86
N SER A 106 -2.88 16.07 -6.83
CA SER A 106 -4.08 16.90 -6.99
C SER A 106 -4.62 17.01 -8.43
N ALA A 107 -3.83 16.62 -9.43
CA ALA A 107 -4.16 16.70 -10.87
C ALA A 107 -4.94 17.99 -11.27
N PRO A 108 -4.35 19.19 -11.11
CA PRO A 108 -5.07 20.47 -11.25
C PRO A 108 -5.64 20.70 -12.66
N ASP A 109 -5.02 20.12 -13.67
CA ASP A 109 -5.41 20.19 -15.07
C ASP A 109 -6.77 19.51 -15.35
N ILE A 110 -7.22 18.61 -14.47
CA ILE A 110 -8.52 17.93 -14.57
C ILE A 110 -9.49 18.27 -13.43
N ALA A 111 -9.10 19.17 -12.52
CA ALA A 111 -9.93 19.59 -11.40
C ALA A 111 -11.30 20.12 -11.88
N GLY A 112 -12.38 19.64 -11.25
CA GLY A 112 -13.76 20.04 -11.58
C GLY A 112 -14.32 19.46 -12.88
N LYS A 113 -13.57 18.65 -13.63
CA LYS A 113 -14.04 18.04 -14.89
C LYS A 113 -14.80 16.72 -14.72
N GLY A 114 -14.82 16.16 -13.50
CA GLY A 114 -15.53 14.90 -13.21
C GLY A 114 -14.93 13.68 -13.92
N ILE A 115 -13.62 13.69 -14.21
CA ILE A 115 -12.92 12.60 -14.92
C ILE A 115 -11.85 11.91 -14.06
N ALA A 116 -11.67 12.32 -12.81
CA ALA A 116 -10.75 11.65 -11.88
C ALA A 116 -11.35 10.30 -11.43
N ASP A 117 -10.53 9.25 -11.39
CA ASP A 117 -10.94 7.94 -10.88
C ASP A 117 -10.89 7.96 -9.33
N PRO A 118 -12.03 7.83 -8.63
CA PRO A 118 -12.07 7.89 -7.16
C PRO A 118 -11.60 6.60 -6.49
N THR A 119 -11.24 5.56 -7.24
CA THR A 119 -10.93 4.22 -6.72
C THR A 119 -9.88 4.24 -5.62
N ALA A 120 -8.76 4.96 -5.80
CA ALA A 120 -7.72 5.07 -4.78
C ALA A 120 -8.21 5.72 -3.47
N THR A 121 -9.08 6.73 -3.58
CA THR A 121 -9.69 7.40 -2.41
C THR A 121 -10.64 6.45 -1.69
N VAL A 122 -11.44 5.67 -2.42
CA VAL A 122 -12.33 4.66 -1.82
C VAL A 122 -11.53 3.55 -1.13
N MET A 123 -10.41 3.12 -1.73
CA MET A 123 -9.51 2.15 -1.11
C MET A 123 -8.84 2.69 0.16
N SER A 124 -8.53 3.99 0.24
CA SER A 124 -8.00 4.58 1.49
C SER A 124 -9.05 4.60 2.60
N VAL A 125 -10.34 4.75 2.27
CA VAL A 125 -11.45 4.57 3.22
C VAL A 125 -11.52 3.13 3.73
N ALA A 126 -11.33 2.13 2.86
CA ALA A 126 -11.26 0.73 3.31
C ALA A 126 -10.11 0.51 4.31
N MET A 127 -8.93 1.05 4.03
CA MET A 127 -7.79 1.01 4.95
C MET A 127 -8.11 1.68 6.30
N MET A 128 -8.81 2.82 6.28
CA MET A 128 -9.27 3.51 7.48
C MET A 128 -10.26 2.66 8.29
N LEU A 129 -11.28 2.09 7.64
CA LEU A 129 -12.27 1.23 8.29
C LEU A 129 -11.60 0.02 8.95
N HIS A 130 -10.65 -0.61 8.25
CA HIS A 130 -9.87 -1.70 8.79
C HIS A 130 -9.05 -1.25 10.02
N HIS A 131 -8.40 -0.08 9.98
CA HIS A 131 -7.66 0.48 11.11
C HIS A 131 -8.54 0.77 12.34
N LEU A 132 -9.77 1.24 12.11
CA LEU A 132 -10.77 1.51 13.15
C LEU A 132 -11.44 0.24 13.71
N GLY A 133 -11.17 -0.93 13.12
CA GLY A 133 -11.74 -2.22 13.54
C GLY A 133 -13.09 -2.55 12.91
N ALA A 134 -13.57 -1.74 11.96
CA ALA A 134 -14.77 -2.02 11.16
C ALA A 134 -14.42 -2.98 10.00
N ILE A 135 -14.02 -4.21 10.36
CA ILE A 135 -13.44 -5.18 9.43
C ILE A 135 -14.43 -5.57 8.32
N ASP A 136 -15.69 -5.85 8.67
CA ASP A 136 -16.70 -6.25 7.69
C ASP A 136 -16.94 -5.15 6.66
N ALA A 137 -17.11 -3.90 7.13
CA ALA A 137 -17.28 -2.74 6.27
C ALA A 137 -16.06 -2.48 5.37
N ALA A 138 -14.84 -2.64 5.90
CA ALA A 138 -13.62 -2.54 5.08
C ALA A 138 -13.63 -3.60 3.96
N MET A 139 -13.97 -4.85 4.29
CA MET A 139 -14.05 -5.95 3.33
C MET A 139 -15.16 -5.75 2.29
N ASP A 140 -16.29 -5.14 2.65
CA ASP A 140 -17.36 -4.83 1.68
C ASP A 140 -16.89 -3.77 0.67
N VAL A 141 -16.18 -2.73 1.12
CA VAL A 141 -15.57 -1.72 0.24
C VAL A 141 -14.50 -2.35 -0.67
N GLU A 142 -13.59 -3.15 -0.12
CA GLU A 142 -12.57 -3.84 -0.91
C GLU A 142 -13.19 -4.75 -1.98
N ARG A 143 -14.23 -5.51 -1.62
CA ARG A 143 -14.96 -6.37 -2.57
C ARG A 143 -15.68 -5.57 -3.65
N ALA A 144 -16.26 -4.43 -3.31
CA ALA A 144 -16.90 -3.54 -4.29
C ALA A 144 -15.88 -3.02 -5.31
N VAL A 145 -14.72 -2.55 -4.84
CA VAL A 145 -13.62 -2.09 -5.72
C VAL A 145 -13.06 -3.23 -6.56
N GLU A 146 -12.79 -4.39 -5.97
CA GLU A 146 -12.28 -5.56 -6.68
C GLU A 146 -13.23 -6.00 -7.81
N ASN A 147 -14.53 -6.06 -7.54
CA ASN A 147 -15.53 -6.42 -8.54
C ASN A 147 -15.60 -5.37 -9.66
N ASP A 148 -15.61 -4.08 -9.32
CA ASP A 148 -15.63 -3.01 -10.32
C ASP A 148 -14.39 -3.09 -11.23
N LEU A 149 -13.19 -3.22 -10.66
CA LEU A 149 -11.94 -3.34 -11.44
C LEU A 149 -11.94 -4.54 -12.38
N LYS A 150 -12.57 -5.67 -12.00
CA LYS A 150 -12.72 -6.85 -12.86
C LYS A 150 -13.69 -6.63 -14.01
N THR A 151 -14.74 -5.82 -13.82
CA THR A 151 -15.84 -5.69 -14.80
C THR A 151 -15.85 -4.38 -15.58
N ARG A 152 -15.12 -3.34 -15.15
CA ARG A 152 -15.22 -1.99 -15.72
C ARG A 152 -14.80 -1.86 -17.18
N GLY A 153 -14.03 -2.82 -17.69
CA GLY A 153 -13.55 -2.81 -19.08
C GLY A 153 -12.68 -1.59 -19.39
N SER A 154 -12.72 -1.12 -20.65
CA SER A 154 -11.93 0.01 -21.14
C SER A 154 -12.75 1.28 -21.38
N SER A 155 -14.03 1.30 -21.00
CA SER A 155 -14.88 2.47 -21.19
C SER A 155 -14.48 3.58 -20.22
N GLN A 156 -14.44 4.82 -20.73
CA GLN A 156 -14.30 5.99 -19.87
C GLN A 156 -15.60 6.20 -19.08
N ARG A 157 -15.45 6.38 -17.77
CA ARG A 157 -16.55 6.63 -16.83
C ARG A 157 -16.24 7.91 -16.07
N SER A 158 -17.26 8.69 -15.75
CA SER A 158 -17.07 9.88 -14.91
C SER A 158 -16.76 9.49 -13.46
N THR A 159 -16.21 10.42 -12.69
CA THR A 159 -16.00 10.26 -11.24
C THR A 159 -17.29 9.81 -10.53
N SER A 160 -18.43 10.41 -10.89
CA SER A 160 -19.74 10.07 -10.33
C SER A 160 -20.25 8.69 -10.74
N ASP A 161 -19.99 8.26 -11.97
CA ASP A 161 -20.39 6.93 -12.43
C ASP A 161 -19.65 5.84 -11.65
N ILE A 162 -18.33 6.02 -11.47
CA ILE A 162 -17.50 5.09 -10.70
C ILE A 162 -17.96 5.09 -9.24
N GLY A 163 -18.14 6.27 -8.63
CA GLY A 163 -18.62 6.38 -7.26
C GLY A 163 -20.00 5.73 -7.04
N SER A 164 -20.93 5.91 -7.98
CA SER A 164 -22.26 5.31 -7.91
C SER A 164 -22.22 3.79 -8.07
N ALA A 165 -21.39 3.29 -9.00
CA ALA A 165 -21.19 1.85 -9.19
C ALA A 165 -20.61 1.19 -7.92
N LEU A 166 -19.60 1.81 -7.31
CA LEU A 166 -19.00 1.32 -6.07
C LEU A 166 -19.99 1.34 -4.91
N ALA A 167 -20.71 2.45 -4.71
CA ALA A 167 -21.69 2.58 -3.64
C ALA A 167 -22.84 1.57 -3.79
N GLY A 168 -23.32 1.34 -5.02
CA GLY A 168 -24.37 0.35 -5.30
C GLY A 168 -23.93 -1.11 -5.14
N ALA A 169 -22.63 -1.38 -5.08
CA ALA A 169 -22.07 -2.72 -4.88
C ALA A 169 -21.81 -3.07 -3.40
N ILE A 170 -21.86 -2.08 -2.50
CA ILE A 170 -21.74 -2.29 -1.05
C ILE A 170 -23.09 -2.80 -0.52
N LYS A 171 -23.05 -3.84 0.31
CA LYS A 171 -24.22 -4.50 0.89
C LYS A 171 -24.40 -4.17 2.37
#